data_AF-A0A924B8H2-F1
#
_entry.id   AF-A0A924B8H2-F1
#
_cell.length_a   1.000
_cell.length_b   1.000
_cell.length_c   1.000
_cell.angle_alpha   90.00
_cell.angle_beta   90.00
_cell.angle_gamma   90.00
#
_symmetry.space_group_name_H-M   'P 1'
#
loop_
_entity.id
_entity.type
_entity.pdbx_description
1 polymer ?
#
loop_
_entity_poly.entity_id
_entity_poly.type
_entity_poly.pdbx_seq_one_letter_code
_entity_poly.pdbx_strand_id
1 'polypeptide(L)'
;MRFISGIILMLALNVQTQASQYEGRITSVEDGLVRLNETNLKQTFDLTFKDSDTALSISKLKPNDFVSFEGGKNLTKSFLRVDSINYVGLASLMGIWTGDDGYCYKFSSYTEFLIFPKSGDCNRKSARATNPREFAYTLNVADEAWFMLLSDAKSRYAADVTFTDPKSIEMSLYDVNNGKILRLIKLTK
;
A
#
# COMPACT_ATOMS: atom_id res chain seq x y z
N MET A 1 36.21 -52.92 32.87
CA MET A 1 35.09 -52.55 31.99
C MET A 1 34.33 -51.40 32.62
N ARG A 2 34.15 -50.30 31.87
CA ARG A 2 33.02 -49.35 31.86
C ARG A 2 33.53 -47.95 31.49
N PHE A 3 33.57 -47.70 30.18
CA PHE A 3 33.64 -46.35 29.61
C PHE A 3 32.21 -45.80 29.59
N ILE A 4 31.97 -44.69 30.28
CA ILE A 4 30.72 -43.93 30.20
C ILE A 4 30.99 -42.79 29.23
N SER A 5 30.63 -42.98 27.96
CA SER A 5 30.59 -41.92 26.96
C SER A 5 29.28 -41.15 27.12
N GLY A 6 29.35 -39.95 27.68
CA GLY A 6 28.23 -39.01 27.73
C GLY A 6 28.00 -38.38 26.36
N ILE A 7 26.84 -38.66 25.76
CA ILE A 7 26.36 -38.02 24.54
C ILE A 7 25.83 -36.64 24.93
N ILE A 8 26.56 -35.58 24.58
CA ILE A 8 26.06 -34.20 24.66
C ILE A 8 25.15 -34.01 23.44
N LEU A 9 23.84 -34.12 23.68
CA LEU A 9 22.80 -33.81 22.70
C LEU A 9 22.71 -32.28 22.57
N MET A 10 23.41 -31.69 21.60
CA MET A 10 23.21 -30.28 21.24
C MET A 10 21.86 -30.13 20.56
N LEU A 11 20.86 -29.68 21.31
CA LEU A 11 19.61 -29.13 20.77
C LEU A 11 19.95 -27.83 20.03
N ALA A 12 20.12 -27.93 18.71
CA ALA A 12 20.08 -26.77 17.83
C ALA A 12 18.65 -26.21 17.85
N LEU A 13 18.39 -25.27 18.76
CA LEU A 13 17.18 -24.46 18.72
C LEU A 13 17.28 -23.61 17.44
N ASN A 14 16.56 -24.03 16.40
CA ASN A 14 16.29 -23.19 15.24
C ASN A 14 15.53 -21.96 15.75
N VAL A 15 16.24 -20.84 15.93
CA VAL A 15 15.62 -19.54 16.15
C VAL A 15 14.98 -19.16 14.82
N GLN A 16 13.73 -19.59 14.61
CA GLN A 16 12.91 -19.03 13.56
C GLN A 16 12.69 -17.57 13.94
N THR A 17 13.42 -16.67 13.27
CA THR A 17 13.05 -15.25 13.26
C THR A 17 11.68 -15.17 12.61
N GLN A 18 10.62 -15.08 13.43
CA GLN A 18 9.28 -14.89 12.92
C GLN A 18 9.23 -13.59 12.14
N ALA A 19 8.76 -13.66 10.91
CA ALA A 19 8.40 -12.48 10.15
C ALA A 19 7.36 -11.71 10.98
N SER A 20 7.63 -10.44 11.21
CA SER A 20 6.73 -9.52 11.91
C SER A 20 6.15 -8.55 10.89
N GLN A 21 4.91 -8.14 11.13
CA GLN A 21 4.29 -7.09 10.35
C GLN A 21 4.78 -5.73 10.84
N TYR A 22 5.15 -4.86 9.90
CA TYR A 22 5.55 -3.48 10.12
C TYR A 22 4.76 -2.57 9.19
N GLU A 23 4.54 -1.34 9.63
CA GLU A 23 3.88 -0.35 8.80
C GLU A 23 4.29 1.06 9.16
N GLY A 24 4.25 1.98 8.20
CA GLY A 24 4.71 3.33 8.45
C GLY A 24 4.65 4.24 7.26
N ARG A 25 5.16 5.46 7.47
CA ARG A 25 5.25 6.49 6.43
C ARG A 25 6.67 6.57 5.91
N ILE A 26 6.81 6.59 4.59
CA ILE A 26 8.07 6.88 3.93
C ILE A 26 8.48 8.30 4.27
N THR A 27 9.70 8.48 4.78
CA THR A 27 10.23 9.81 5.11
C THR A 27 11.22 10.30 4.06
N SER A 28 11.96 9.38 3.42
CA SER A 28 12.90 9.71 2.34
C SER A 28 13.15 8.52 1.43
N VAL A 29 13.44 8.79 0.16
CA VAL A 29 13.91 7.84 -0.85
C VAL A 29 15.05 8.53 -1.59
N GLU A 30 16.29 8.27 -1.20
CA GLU A 30 17.49 8.97 -1.69
C GLU A 30 18.60 7.94 -1.94
N ASP A 31 19.19 7.94 -3.14
CA ASP A 31 20.37 7.13 -3.48
C ASP A 31 20.26 5.63 -3.11
N GLY A 32 19.08 5.04 -3.29
CA GLY A 32 18.80 3.64 -2.96
C GLY A 32 18.57 3.36 -1.46
N LEU A 33 18.68 4.37 -0.61
CA LEU A 33 18.31 4.31 0.80
C LEU A 33 16.87 4.78 0.97
N VAL A 34 16.04 3.92 1.55
CA VAL A 34 14.65 4.25 1.89
C VAL A 34 14.51 4.31 3.39
N ARG A 35 13.86 5.37 3.89
CA ARG A 35 13.56 5.53 5.33
C ARG A 35 12.08 5.52 5.59
N LEU A 36 11.72 4.87 6.69
CA LEU A 36 10.35 4.70 7.16
C LEU A 36 10.25 5.17 8.61
N ASN A 37 9.29 6.04 8.90
CA ASN A 37 8.83 6.24 10.28
C ASN A 37 7.77 5.17 10.60
N GLU A 38 8.17 4.16 11.38
CA GLU A 38 7.32 3.01 11.72
C GLU A 38 6.29 3.39 12.80
N THR A 39 5.03 3.04 12.55
CA THR A 39 3.86 3.53 13.29
C THR A 39 3.83 3.03 14.73
N ASN A 40 4.10 1.74 14.96
CA ASN A 40 3.92 1.09 16.25
C ASN A 40 5.09 1.38 17.21
N LEU A 41 6.30 1.37 16.67
CA LEU A 41 7.56 1.63 17.36
C LEU A 41 7.86 3.13 17.48
N LYS A 42 7.18 3.98 16.68
CA LYS A 42 7.36 5.44 16.65
C LYS A 42 8.81 5.84 16.42
N GLN A 43 9.49 5.10 15.56
CA GLN A 43 10.92 5.25 15.29
C GLN A 43 11.17 5.18 13.78
N THR A 44 12.16 5.95 13.33
CA THR A 44 12.65 5.88 11.95
C THR A 44 13.62 4.74 11.77
N PHE A 45 13.40 3.93 10.74
CA PHE A 45 14.28 2.85 10.30
C PHE A 45 14.71 3.07 8.86
N ASP A 46 15.93 2.67 8.57
CA ASP A 46 16.39 2.47 7.19
C ASP A 46 15.84 1.11 6.71
N LEU A 47 15.36 1.03 5.47
CA LEU A 47 14.84 -0.21 4.90
C LEU A 47 15.94 -0.94 4.13
N THR A 48 15.93 -2.27 4.26
CA THR A 48 16.69 -3.20 3.42
C THR A 48 15.70 -4.18 2.79
N PHE A 49 16.06 -4.79 1.67
CA PHE A 49 15.12 -5.59 0.89
C PHE A 49 15.64 -7.00 0.72
N LYS A 50 14.73 -7.98 0.78
CA LYS A 50 15.04 -9.38 0.53
C LYS A 50 15.50 -9.64 -0.91
N ASP A 51 14.92 -8.91 -1.86
CA ASP A 51 15.18 -9.01 -3.29
C ASP A 51 15.04 -7.65 -4.01
N SER A 52 15.47 -7.62 -5.28
CA SER A 52 15.43 -6.42 -6.13
C SER A 52 14.02 -5.97 -6.45
N ASP A 53 13.06 -6.88 -6.53
CA ASP A 53 11.69 -6.57 -6.95
C ASP A 53 10.94 -5.82 -5.84
N THR A 54 11.17 -6.23 -4.60
CA THR A 54 10.70 -5.51 -3.41
C THR A 54 11.37 -4.14 -3.31
N ALA A 55 12.67 -4.05 -3.57
CA ALA A 55 13.40 -2.77 -3.58
C ALA A 55 12.85 -1.82 -4.65
N LEU A 56 12.64 -2.32 -5.87
CA LEU A 56 12.07 -1.57 -6.98
C LEU A 56 10.65 -1.09 -6.64
N SER A 57 9.85 -1.97 -6.03
CA SER A 57 8.48 -1.65 -5.61
C SER A 57 8.42 -0.49 -4.63
N ILE A 58 9.28 -0.51 -3.61
CA ILE A 58 9.36 0.55 -2.60
C ILE A 58 9.97 1.82 -3.17
N SER A 59 10.90 1.72 -4.13
CA SER A 59 11.54 2.90 -4.75
C SER A 59 10.56 3.81 -5.52
N LYS A 60 9.37 3.30 -5.91
CA LYS A 60 8.30 4.09 -6.53
C LYS A 60 7.54 4.98 -5.55
N LEU A 61 7.65 4.71 -4.24
CA LEU A 61 6.99 5.49 -3.21
C LEU A 61 7.70 6.83 -2.99
N LYS A 62 6.95 7.81 -2.53
CA LYS A 62 7.41 9.17 -2.24
C LYS A 62 7.32 9.48 -0.74
N PRO A 63 8.01 10.53 -0.27
CA PRO A 63 7.81 11.01 1.09
C PRO A 63 6.32 11.25 1.41
N ASN A 64 5.91 10.78 2.59
CA ASN A 64 4.55 10.73 3.12
C ASN A 64 3.64 9.59 2.61
N ASP A 65 4.07 8.81 1.62
CA ASP A 65 3.36 7.58 1.27
C ASP A 65 3.44 6.58 2.43
N PHE A 66 2.46 5.69 2.50
CA PHE A 66 2.34 4.65 3.51
C PHE A 66 2.70 3.29 2.92
N VAL A 67 3.30 2.43 3.73
CA VAL A 67 3.54 1.04 3.37
C VAL A 67 3.28 0.14 4.57
N SER A 68 2.66 -1.01 4.32
CA SER A 68 2.56 -2.13 5.25
C SER A 68 3.28 -3.33 4.64
N PHE A 69 4.09 -4.04 5.42
CA PHE A 69 4.91 -5.14 4.94
C PHE A 69 5.21 -6.17 6.03
N GLU A 70 5.59 -7.37 5.63
CA GLU A 70 6.18 -8.38 6.51
C GLU A 70 7.69 -8.37 6.39
N GLY A 71 8.38 -8.64 7.50
CA GLY A 71 9.82 -8.54 7.51
C GLY A 71 10.49 -8.91 8.82
N GLY A 72 11.79 -8.63 8.87
CA GLY A 72 12.62 -8.85 10.06
C GLY A 72 13.26 -7.56 10.54
N LYS A 73 13.19 -7.30 11.85
CA LYS A 73 13.98 -6.24 12.48
C LYS A 73 15.39 -6.74 12.79
N ASN A 74 16.40 -5.97 12.37
CA ASN A 74 17.74 -6.21 12.87
C ASN A 74 17.86 -5.66 14.29
N LEU A 75 18.17 -6.51 15.28
CA LEU A 75 18.24 -6.08 16.68
C LEU A 75 19.47 -5.21 16.99
N THR A 76 20.49 -5.26 16.14
CA THR A 76 21.78 -4.56 16.35
C THR A 76 21.91 -3.27 15.56
N LYS A 77 21.05 -3.07 14.56
CA LYS A 77 21.12 -1.92 13.66
C LYS A 77 19.69 -1.41 13.41
N SER A 78 19.50 -0.11 13.24
CA SER A 78 18.19 0.51 12.97
C SER A 78 17.67 0.23 11.54
N PHE A 79 17.68 -1.03 11.12
CA PHE A 79 17.16 -1.49 9.84
C PHE A 79 15.97 -2.43 10.01
N LEU A 80 14.99 -2.28 9.12
CA LEU A 80 13.95 -3.27 8.87
C LEU A 80 14.23 -3.91 7.51
N ARG A 81 14.26 -5.24 7.46
CA ARG A 81 14.29 -6.00 6.22
C ARG A 81 12.86 -6.22 5.75
N VAL A 82 12.54 -5.78 4.54
CA VAL A 82 11.26 -5.99 3.87
C VAL A 82 11.32 -7.31 3.12
N ASP A 83 10.47 -8.26 3.50
CA ASP A 83 10.37 -9.59 2.89
C ASP A 83 9.20 -9.70 1.91
N SER A 84 8.08 -9.01 2.19
CA SER A 84 6.94 -8.89 1.29
C SER A 84 6.08 -7.67 1.62
N ILE A 85 5.54 -7.00 0.61
CA ILE A 85 4.66 -5.84 0.77
C ILE A 85 3.21 -6.33 0.87
N ASN A 86 2.48 -5.85 1.87
CA ASN A 86 1.06 -6.16 2.06
C ASN A 86 0.18 -5.20 1.27
N TYR A 87 0.43 -3.89 1.42
CA TYR A 87 -0.20 -2.84 0.63
C TYR A 87 0.57 -1.53 0.77
N VAL A 88 0.31 -0.60 -0.13
CA VAL A 88 0.80 0.78 -0.08
C VAL A 88 -0.36 1.77 -0.05
N GLY A 89 -0.10 2.97 0.46
CA GLY A 89 -1.03 4.08 0.50
C GLY A 89 -0.39 5.32 -0.08
N LEU A 90 -0.91 5.82 -1.20
CA LEU A 90 -0.33 6.96 -1.89
C LEU A 90 -0.88 8.27 -1.32
N ALA A 91 0.00 9.12 -0.79
CA ALA A 91 -0.38 10.44 -0.26
C ALA A 91 -0.98 11.33 -1.36
N SER A 92 -0.48 11.21 -2.60
CA SER A 92 -1.02 11.92 -3.76
C SER A 92 -2.48 11.58 -4.04
N LEU A 93 -2.95 10.38 -3.67
CA LEU A 93 -4.32 9.92 -3.90
C LEU A 93 -5.33 10.53 -2.92
N MET A 94 -4.87 10.97 -1.74
CA MET A 94 -5.75 11.45 -0.67
C MET A 94 -6.57 12.69 -1.08
N GLY A 95 -7.81 12.77 -0.58
CA GLY A 95 -8.71 13.89 -0.84
C GLY A 95 -9.82 13.57 -1.83
N ILE A 96 -10.46 14.61 -2.34
CA ILE A 96 -11.60 14.52 -3.25
C ILE A 96 -11.11 14.72 -4.69
N TRP A 97 -11.66 13.92 -5.60
CA TRP A 97 -11.44 14.00 -7.02
C TRP A 97 -12.78 14.06 -7.76
N THR A 98 -12.78 14.74 -8.89
CA THR A 98 -13.91 14.82 -9.82
C THR A 98 -13.71 13.82 -10.94
N GLY A 99 -14.63 12.88 -11.10
CA GLY A 99 -14.67 11.97 -12.24
C GLY A 99 -15.30 12.61 -13.48
N ASP A 100 -14.84 12.17 -14.64
CA ASP A 100 -15.45 12.46 -15.95
C ASP A 100 -16.79 11.74 -16.17
N ASP A 101 -17.12 10.80 -15.30
CA ASP A 101 -18.34 10.00 -15.32
C ASP A 101 -19.51 10.56 -14.49
N GLY A 102 -19.36 11.79 -13.99
CA GLY A 102 -20.39 12.47 -13.20
C GLY A 102 -20.42 12.08 -11.72
N TYR A 103 -19.36 11.44 -11.21
CA TYR A 103 -19.21 11.13 -9.79
C TYR A 103 -18.05 11.90 -9.15
N CYS A 104 -18.11 12.05 -7.83
CA CYS A 104 -17.01 12.49 -7.00
C CYS A 104 -16.42 11.29 -6.25
N TYR A 105 -15.09 11.26 -6.15
CA TYR A 105 -14.33 10.17 -5.55
C TYR A 105 -13.53 10.73 -4.38
N LYS A 106 -13.79 10.28 -3.16
CA LYS A 106 -13.10 10.76 -1.95
C LYS A 106 -12.29 9.65 -1.31
N PHE A 107 -10.97 9.75 -1.37
CA PHE A 107 -10.04 8.88 -0.63
C PHE A 107 -9.85 9.46 0.76
N SER A 108 -10.51 8.86 1.75
CA SER A 108 -10.56 9.36 3.13
C SER A 108 -9.41 8.81 3.99
N SER A 109 -8.91 7.63 3.63
CA SER A 109 -7.76 6.99 4.25
C SER A 109 -7.02 6.14 3.19
N TYR A 110 -5.91 5.51 3.56
CA TYR A 110 -5.16 4.65 2.65
C TYR A 110 -5.85 3.34 2.29
N THR A 111 -6.99 3.05 2.90
CA THR A 111 -7.76 1.82 2.69
C THR A 111 -9.25 2.07 2.42
N GLU A 112 -9.71 3.31 2.47
CA GLU A 112 -11.13 3.65 2.32
C GLU A 112 -11.33 4.79 1.34
N PHE A 113 -12.30 4.60 0.44
CA PHE A 113 -12.77 5.69 -0.41
C PHE A 113 -14.28 5.65 -0.61
N LEU A 114 -14.84 6.78 -0.99
CA LEU A 114 -16.27 6.99 -1.20
C LEU A 114 -16.53 7.48 -2.61
N ILE A 115 -17.63 7.00 -3.20
CA ILE A 115 -18.15 7.48 -4.48
C ILE A 115 -19.54 8.07 -4.26
N PHE A 116 -19.80 9.26 -4.79
CA PHE A 116 -21.13 9.88 -4.74
C PHE A 116 -21.43 10.70 -6.00
N PRO A 117 -22.70 10.83 -6.42
CA PRO A 117 -23.05 11.61 -7.59
C PRO A 117 -22.60 13.06 -7.47
N LYS A 118 -22.12 13.64 -8.57
CA LYS A 118 -21.69 15.03 -8.63
C LYS A 118 -22.91 15.97 -8.54
N SER A 119 -23.05 16.68 -7.42
CA SER A 119 -24.06 17.73 -7.23
C SER A 119 -23.44 19.13 -7.24
N GLY A 120 -22.62 19.42 -8.25
CA GLY A 120 -21.85 20.66 -8.37
C GLY A 120 -20.34 20.43 -8.41
N ASP A 121 -19.56 21.33 -7.82
CA ASP A 121 -18.11 21.18 -7.71
C ASP A 121 -17.76 20.26 -6.52
N CYS A 122 -17.11 19.12 -6.81
CA CYS A 122 -16.71 18.13 -5.81
C CYS A 122 -15.76 18.71 -4.75
N ASN A 123 -15.00 19.76 -5.09
CA ASN A 123 -13.98 20.36 -4.23
C ASN A 123 -14.54 21.45 -3.31
N ARG A 124 -15.82 21.81 -3.42
CA ARG A 124 -16.43 22.76 -2.50
C ARG A 124 -16.64 22.12 -1.13
N LYS A 125 -16.29 22.83 -0.06
CA LYS A 125 -16.56 22.42 1.34
C LYS A 125 -18.03 22.09 1.61
N SER A 126 -18.95 22.60 0.79
CA SER A 126 -20.40 22.37 0.88
C SER A 126 -20.90 21.20 0.03
N ALA A 127 -20.05 20.53 -0.74
CA ALA A 127 -20.42 19.33 -1.48
C ALA A 127 -20.79 18.23 -0.47
N ARG A 128 -22.10 18.04 -0.25
CA ARG A 128 -22.61 16.94 0.57
C ARG A 128 -22.60 15.70 -0.28
N ALA A 129 -21.92 14.65 0.21
CA ALA A 129 -22.06 13.32 -0.36
C ALA A 129 -23.50 12.85 -0.15
N THR A 130 -24.32 12.92 -1.20
CA THR A 130 -25.66 12.36 -1.19
C THR A 130 -25.57 10.90 -1.60
N ASN A 131 -26.09 10.00 -0.76
CA ASN A 131 -26.06 8.55 -0.98
C ASN A 131 -24.65 8.01 -1.33
N PRO A 132 -23.62 8.27 -0.49
CA PRO A 132 -22.29 7.76 -0.76
C PRO A 132 -22.29 6.23 -0.80
N ARG A 133 -21.49 5.69 -1.72
CA ARG A 133 -21.08 4.30 -1.71
C ARG A 133 -19.67 4.22 -1.17
N GLU A 134 -19.51 3.48 -0.09
CA GLU A 134 -18.22 3.26 0.57
C GLU A 134 -17.58 1.99 0.05
N PHE A 135 -16.27 2.04 -0.14
CA PHE A 135 -15.47 0.93 -0.58
C PHE A 135 -14.18 0.86 0.24
N ALA A 136 -13.79 -0.35 0.60
CA ALA A 136 -12.43 -0.65 0.99
C ALA A 136 -11.57 -0.80 -0.27
N TYR A 137 -10.33 -0.33 -0.22
CA TYR A 137 -9.37 -0.54 -1.29
C TYR A 137 -7.97 -0.86 -0.78
N THR A 138 -7.19 -1.55 -1.61
CA THR A 138 -5.75 -1.77 -1.39
C THR A 138 -5.01 -1.46 -2.68
N LEU A 139 -3.85 -0.82 -2.56
CA LEU A 139 -2.94 -0.61 -3.68
C LEU A 139 -1.73 -1.51 -3.57
N ASN A 140 -1.37 -2.10 -4.70
CA ASN A 140 -0.16 -2.87 -4.90
C ASN A 140 0.66 -2.24 -6.01
N VAL A 141 1.98 -2.40 -5.93
CA VAL A 141 2.87 -1.98 -7.02
C VAL A 141 2.70 -2.93 -8.19
N ALA A 142 2.47 -2.39 -9.39
CA ALA A 142 2.67 -3.08 -10.66
C ALA A 142 3.76 -2.36 -11.46
N ASP A 143 4.13 -2.87 -12.64
CA ASP A 143 5.28 -2.38 -13.41
C ASP A 143 5.13 -0.91 -13.82
N GLU A 144 4.08 -0.57 -14.58
CA GLU A 144 3.86 0.77 -15.13
C GLU A 144 2.69 1.52 -14.46
N ALA A 145 1.91 0.83 -13.63
CA ALA A 145 0.73 1.35 -12.97
C ALA A 145 0.67 0.90 -11.51
N TRP A 146 -0.30 1.43 -10.76
CA TRP A 146 -0.68 0.89 -9.47
C TRP A 146 -1.88 -0.02 -9.63
N PHE A 147 -1.79 -1.24 -9.11
CA PHE A 147 -2.92 -2.16 -9.13
C PHE A 147 -3.78 -1.96 -7.88
N MET A 148 -5.04 -1.61 -8.09
CA MET A 148 -6.01 -1.33 -7.03
C MET A 148 -7.04 -2.46 -6.98
N LEU A 149 -7.26 -3.01 -5.79
CA LEU A 149 -8.43 -3.85 -5.51
C LEU A 149 -9.44 -3.02 -4.74
N LEU A 150 -10.72 -3.12 -5.13
CA LEU A 150 -11.83 -2.32 -4.64
C LEU A 150 -12.94 -3.25 -4.21
N SER A 151 -13.50 -3.09 -3.01
CA SER A 151 -14.62 -3.92 -2.57
C SER A 151 -15.58 -3.21 -1.64
N ASP A 152 -16.87 -3.53 -1.79
CA ASP A 152 -17.91 -3.23 -0.81
C ASP A 152 -18.64 -4.53 -0.43
N ALA A 153 -19.75 -4.44 0.30
CA ALA A 153 -20.52 -5.61 0.71
C ALA A 153 -21.14 -6.42 -0.45
N LYS A 154 -21.21 -5.86 -1.67
CA LYS A 154 -21.94 -6.44 -2.82
C LYS A 154 -21.09 -6.63 -4.06
N SER A 155 -19.94 -5.98 -4.15
CA SER A 155 -19.19 -5.84 -5.39
C SER A 155 -17.69 -5.85 -5.12
N ARG A 156 -16.95 -6.39 -6.10
CA ARG A 156 -15.49 -6.43 -6.11
C ARG A 156 -15.02 -6.02 -7.49
N TYR A 157 -14.07 -5.11 -7.54
CA TYR A 157 -13.47 -4.61 -8.77
C TYR A 157 -11.95 -4.58 -8.64
N ALA A 158 -11.28 -4.64 -9.77
CA ALA A 158 -9.87 -4.33 -9.88
C ALA A 158 -9.72 -3.07 -10.74
N ALA A 159 -8.66 -2.30 -10.53
CA ALA A 159 -8.32 -1.21 -11.41
C ALA A 159 -6.81 -1.04 -11.56
N ASP A 160 -6.37 -0.68 -12.77
CA ASP A 160 -5.04 -0.12 -12.97
C ASP A 160 -5.14 1.39 -12.82
N VAL A 161 -4.28 1.96 -11.99
CA VAL A 161 -4.28 3.39 -11.66
C VAL A 161 -2.97 4.01 -12.09
N THR A 162 -3.06 4.98 -13.00
CA THR A 162 -1.91 5.71 -13.55
C THR A 162 -2.03 7.18 -13.21
N PHE A 163 -0.97 7.75 -12.65
CA PHE A 163 -0.87 9.19 -12.43
C PHE A 163 -0.31 9.84 -13.70
N THR A 164 -1.14 10.61 -14.40
CA THR A 164 -0.69 11.37 -15.58
C THR A 164 0.01 12.66 -15.16
N ASP A 165 -0.49 13.30 -14.09
CA ASP A 165 0.15 14.41 -13.39
C ASP A 165 -0.29 14.43 -11.90
N PRO A 166 0.24 15.32 -11.03
CA PRO A 166 -0.13 15.36 -9.61
C PRO A 166 -1.62 15.61 -9.31
N LYS A 167 -2.40 16.10 -10.29
CA LYS A 167 -3.82 16.43 -10.20
C LYS A 167 -4.69 15.63 -11.18
N SER A 168 -4.11 14.67 -11.91
CA SER A 168 -4.83 13.86 -12.90
C SER A 168 -4.45 12.39 -12.79
N ILE A 169 -5.45 11.54 -12.60
CA ILE A 169 -5.29 10.09 -12.59
C ILE A 169 -6.26 9.43 -13.55
N GLU A 170 -5.82 8.34 -14.16
CA GLU A 170 -6.65 7.46 -14.97
C GLU A 170 -6.80 6.11 -14.26
N MET A 171 -8.03 5.62 -14.19
CA MET A 171 -8.36 4.32 -13.61
C MET A 171 -9.06 3.45 -14.64
N SER A 172 -8.40 2.38 -15.08
CA SER A 172 -9.03 1.34 -15.90
C SER A 172 -9.68 0.33 -14.98
N LEU A 173 -11.02 0.29 -14.90
CA LEU A 173 -11.78 -0.57 -13.99
C LEU A 173 -12.19 -1.88 -14.67
N TYR A 174 -12.01 -3.00 -13.99
CA TYR A 174 -12.31 -4.35 -14.47
C TYR A 174 -13.15 -5.16 -13.47
N ASP A 175 -13.92 -6.11 -13.99
CA ASP A 175 -14.57 -7.16 -13.18
C ASP A 175 -13.54 -8.23 -12.78
N VAL A 176 -13.40 -8.46 -11.47
CA VAL A 176 -12.39 -9.39 -10.92
C VAL A 176 -12.61 -10.85 -11.32
N ASN A 177 -13.82 -11.24 -11.74
CA ASN A 177 -14.14 -12.64 -12.03
C ASN A 177 -13.85 -13.02 -13.48
N ASN A 178 -13.92 -12.05 -14.41
CA ASN A 178 -13.80 -12.31 -15.85
C ASN A 178 -12.79 -11.42 -16.56
N GLY A 179 -12.16 -10.46 -15.86
CA GLY A 179 -11.15 -9.56 -16.42
C GLY A 179 -11.68 -8.53 -17.43
N LYS A 180 -13.00 -8.44 -17.63
CA LYS A 180 -13.59 -7.52 -18.59
C LYS A 180 -13.41 -6.08 -18.12
N ILE A 181 -12.88 -5.23 -18.99
CA ILE A 181 -12.88 -3.78 -18.81
C ILE A 181 -14.32 -3.30 -18.72
N LEU A 182 -14.67 -2.70 -17.59
CA LEU A 182 -15.97 -2.11 -17.34
C LEU A 182 -16.00 -0.66 -17.78
N ARG A 183 -14.95 0.10 -17.45
CA ARG A 183 -14.87 1.54 -17.72
C ARG A 183 -13.43 2.05 -17.58
N LEU A 184 -13.10 3.09 -18.35
CA LEU A 184 -11.97 3.96 -18.08
C LEU A 184 -12.50 5.23 -17.42
N ILE A 185 -11.98 5.59 -16.25
CA ILE A 185 -12.42 6.73 -15.46
C ILE A 185 -11.25 7.70 -15.32
N LYS A 186 -11.47 8.97 -15.67
CA LYS A 186 -10.48 10.03 -15.47
C LYS A 186 -10.86 10.86 -14.27
N LEU A 187 -9.97 10.96 -13.28
CA LEU A 187 -10.19 11.76 -12.09
C LEU A 187 -9.27 12.98 -12.07
N THR A 188 -9.83 14.13 -11.75
CA THR A 188 -9.11 15.40 -11.66
C THR A 188 -9.34 16.10 -10.32
N LYS A 189 -8.31 16.81 -9.85
CA LYS A 189 -8.30 17.58 -8.60
C LYS A 189 -8.41 19.09 -8.85
#